data_AF-L9WNZ5-F1
#
_entry.id   AF-L9WNZ5-F1
#
_cell.length_a   1.000
_cell.length_b   1.000
_cell.length_c   1.000
_cell.angle_alpha   90.00
_cell.angle_beta   90.00
_cell.angle_gamma   90.00
#
_symmetry.space_group_name_H-M   'P 1'
#
loop_
_entity.id
_entity.type
_entity.pdbx_description
1 polymer ?
#
loop_
_entity_poly.entity_id
_entity_poly.type
_entity_poly.pdbx_seq_one_letter_code
_entity_poly.pdbx_strand_id
1 'polypeptide(L)'
;MGHRALVAYRRPDRRYDLRYSHWGGDTVTFADRISAETPLAGGAVDPPLLAAAIDRDRILTAHLDPCPYEVLYLVEPGSDYRVSTYRVCWLEWLEGRDGGRGAIVAVDDARADRRVRTWFRATKTTLADVVEMGVLSRRAARTYLEARVCEDEGGTLYTYGETDSVDEEYVPPDRRGAVHRDSRRAGTNARGDRRGPDEPEFDDSSG
;
A
#
# COMPACT_ATOMS: atom_id res chain seq x y z
N MET A 1 -9.30 -5.26 -2.55
CA MET A 1 -8.41 -4.93 -1.42
C MET A 1 -7.54 -6.14 -1.18
N GLY A 2 -6.23 -5.95 -1.12
CA GLY A 2 -5.24 -7.02 -1.33
C GLY A 2 -4.89 -7.82 -0.08
N HIS A 3 -5.54 -7.55 1.06
CA HIS A 3 -5.31 -8.23 2.35
C HIS A 3 -3.84 -8.23 2.78
N ARG A 4 -3.09 -7.21 2.40
CA ARG A 4 -1.64 -7.11 2.60
C ARG A 4 -1.34 -6.55 3.99
N ALA A 5 -0.32 -7.11 4.64
CA ALA A 5 0.15 -6.63 5.94
C ALA A 5 1.67 -6.44 5.95
N LEU A 6 2.10 -5.50 6.78
CA LEU A 6 3.49 -5.38 7.22
C LEU A 6 3.65 -6.00 8.60
N VAL A 7 4.73 -6.73 8.79
CA VAL A 7 5.08 -7.36 10.07
C VAL A 7 6.48 -6.90 10.45
N ALA A 8 6.60 -6.19 11.57
CA ALA A 8 7.84 -5.62 12.06
C ALA A 8 8.28 -6.33 13.34
N TYR A 9 9.41 -7.03 13.28
CA TYR A 9 9.98 -7.76 14.42
C TYR A 9 10.98 -6.89 15.14
N ARG A 10 10.71 -6.61 16.42
CA ARG A 10 11.57 -5.79 17.26
C ARG A 10 12.85 -6.55 17.61
N ARG A 11 13.97 -5.88 17.44
CA ARG A 11 15.31 -6.33 17.80
C ARG A 11 15.69 -5.85 19.20
N PRO A 12 16.75 -6.43 19.81
CA PRO A 12 17.24 -5.98 21.12
C PRO A 12 17.69 -4.50 21.15
N ASP A 13 18.15 -3.96 20.02
CA ASP A 13 18.53 -2.55 19.86
C ASP A 13 17.32 -1.59 19.73
N ARG A 14 16.11 -2.10 19.91
CA ARG A 14 14.81 -1.40 19.78
C ARG A 14 14.45 -0.99 18.35
N ARG A 15 15.21 -1.43 17.34
CA ARG A 15 14.86 -1.27 15.93
C ARG A 15 14.04 -2.47 15.44
N TYR A 16 13.61 -2.44 14.20
CA TYR A 16 12.71 -3.44 13.63
C TYR A 16 13.25 -4.03 12.33
N ASP A 17 13.03 -5.33 12.16
CA ASP A 17 13.19 -6.02 10.89
C ASP A 17 11.80 -6.18 10.25
N LEU A 18 11.63 -5.65 9.04
CA LEU A 18 10.35 -5.53 8.37
C LEU A 18 10.14 -6.65 7.36
N ARG A 19 8.95 -7.24 7.37
CA ARG A 19 8.54 -8.34 6.50
C ARG A 19 7.15 -8.12 5.92
N TYR A 20 6.89 -8.80 4.82
CA TYR A 20 5.62 -8.77 4.11
C TYR A 20 4.75 -9.97 4.47
N SER A 21 3.43 -9.79 4.43
CA SER A 21 2.46 -10.88 4.35
C SER A 21 1.37 -10.54 3.36
N HIS A 22 1.13 -11.41 2.37
CA HIS A 22 0.12 -11.16 1.35
C HIS A 22 -1.32 -11.26 1.86
N TRP A 23 -1.58 -12.12 2.85
CA TRP A 23 -2.92 -12.39 3.38
C TRP A 23 -3.10 -11.98 4.85
N GLY A 24 -2.05 -11.45 5.49
CA GLY A 24 -2.10 -11.06 6.90
C GLY A 24 -3.00 -9.86 7.21
N GLY A 25 -3.55 -9.19 6.19
CA GLY A 25 -4.43 -8.03 6.31
C GLY A 25 -5.93 -8.35 6.28
N ASP A 26 -6.32 -9.59 5.95
CA ASP A 26 -7.72 -10.00 5.83
C ASP A 26 -8.49 -9.86 7.15
N THR A 27 -7.90 -10.44 8.20
CA THR A 27 -8.39 -10.36 9.58
C THR A 27 -7.22 -10.19 10.54
N VAL A 28 -7.46 -9.49 11.64
CA VAL A 28 -6.43 -9.24 12.68
C VAL A 28 -6.11 -10.47 13.52
N THR A 29 -6.90 -11.55 13.40
CA THR A 29 -6.61 -12.85 14.03
C THR A 29 -5.35 -13.52 13.45
N PHE A 30 -4.79 -12.98 12.37
CA PHE A 30 -3.45 -13.35 11.91
C PHE A 30 -2.38 -13.16 12.99
N ALA A 31 -2.55 -12.21 13.92
CA ALA A 31 -1.66 -12.03 15.07
C ALA A 31 -1.51 -13.32 15.89
N ASP A 32 -2.58 -14.10 16.05
CA ASP A 32 -2.60 -15.34 16.83
C ASP A 32 -1.71 -16.45 16.23
N ARG A 33 -1.32 -16.30 14.95
CA ARG A 33 -0.43 -17.23 14.25
C ARG A 33 1.05 -16.88 14.43
N ILE A 34 1.36 -15.65 14.86
CA ILE A 34 2.72 -15.18 15.07
C ILE A 34 3.07 -15.43 16.53
N SER A 35 3.89 -16.45 16.79
CA SER A 35 4.34 -16.82 18.14
C SER A 35 5.85 -17.09 18.16
N ALA A 36 6.40 -17.36 19.34
CA ALA A 36 7.81 -17.77 19.47
C ALA A 36 8.10 -19.09 18.74
N GLU A 37 7.14 -20.01 18.70
CA GLU A 37 7.24 -21.30 18.02
C GLU A 37 7.05 -21.17 16.50
N THR A 38 6.17 -20.27 16.07
CA THR A 38 5.90 -20.00 14.66
C THR A 38 6.08 -18.52 14.33
N PRO A 39 7.32 -18.00 14.36
CA PRO A 39 7.57 -16.57 14.17
C PRO A 39 7.10 -16.11 12.79
N LEU A 40 7.22 -16.94 11.75
CA LEU A 40 6.75 -16.61 10.39
C LEU A 40 5.33 -17.11 10.09
N ALA A 41 4.51 -17.37 11.12
CA ALA A 41 3.12 -17.82 11.00
C ALA A 41 2.91 -19.04 10.09
N GLY A 42 3.86 -19.99 10.11
CA GLY A 42 3.84 -21.17 9.25
C GLY A 42 4.08 -20.86 7.76
N GLY A 43 4.86 -19.83 7.46
CA GLY A 43 5.18 -19.41 6.09
C GLY A 43 4.21 -18.38 5.50
N ALA A 44 3.27 -17.87 6.30
CA ALA A 44 2.37 -16.79 5.87
C ALA A 44 2.99 -15.39 6.01
N VAL A 45 4.11 -15.27 6.73
CA VAL A 45 5.02 -14.12 6.64
C VAL A 45 6.20 -14.50 5.77
N ASP A 46 6.52 -13.63 4.80
CA ASP A 46 7.57 -13.89 3.84
C ASP A 46 8.96 -13.95 4.52
N PRO A 47 9.79 -14.96 4.20
CA PRO A 47 11.16 -15.08 4.74
C PRO A 47 12.15 -13.96 4.38
N PRO A 48 12.07 -13.30 3.20
CA PRO A 48 12.90 -12.14 2.93
C PRO A 48 12.55 -10.91 3.78
N LEU A 49 13.57 -10.14 4.16
CA LEU A 49 13.38 -8.82 4.79
C LEU A 49 13.10 -7.77 3.71
N LEU A 50 12.11 -6.91 3.98
CA LEU A 50 11.89 -5.69 3.21
C LEU A 50 12.86 -4.58 3.64
N ALA A 51 13.17 -4.52 4.92
CA ALA A 51 14.12 -3.61 5.53
C ALA A 51 14.62 -4.22 6.84
N ALA A 52 15.82 -3.86 7.27
CA ALA A 52 16.44 -4.37 8.49
C ALA A 52 16.85 -3.22 9.40
N ALA A 53 16.72 -3.41 10.70
CA ALA A 53 17.16 -2.47 11.73
C ALA A 53 16.71 -1.01 11.47
N ILE A 54 15.41 -0.81 11.23
CA ILE A 54 14.79 0.53 11.07
C ILE A 54 13.99 0.92 12.31
N ASP A 55 13.85 2.22 12.55
CA ASP A 55 13.05 2.77 13.66
C ASP A 55 11.56 2.72 13.33
N ARG A 56 10.72 2.82 14.38
CA ARG A 56 9.26 2.81 14.22
C ARG A 56 8.77 3.90 13.28
N ASP A 57 9.32 5.11 13.40
CA ASP A 57 8.91 6.24 12.58
C ASP A 57 9.22 5.98 11.10
N ARG A 58 10.38 5.39 10.80
CA ARG A 58 10.77 5.01 9.43
C ARG A 58 9.89 3.89 8.86
N ILE A 59 9.35 2.99 9.68
CA ILE A 59 8.31 2.05 9.21
C ILE A 59 7.13 2.83 8.63
N LEU A 60 6.63 3.83 9.36
CA LEU A 60 5.44 4.59 8.97
C LEU A 60 5.70 5.46 7.74
N THR A 61 6.81 6.20 7.73
CA THR A 61 7.08 7.21 6.69
C THR A 61 7.69 6.65 5.42
N ALA A 62 8.47 5.55 5.48
CA ALA A 62 9.20 5.02 4.32
C ALA A 62 8.66 3.68 3.80
N HIS A 63 7.92 2.91 4.60
CA HIS A 63 7.53 1.54 4.20
C HIS A 63 6.03 1.24 4.26
N LEU A 64 5.27 1.91 5.13
CA LEU A 64 3.84 1.66 5.30
C LEU A 64 2.99 2.49 4.33
N ASP A 65 3.06 2.19 3.02
CA ASP A 65 2.14 2.78 2.03
C ASP A 65 0.68 2.47 2.47
N PRO A 66 -0.12 3.47 2.85
CA PRO A 66 -1.48 3.24 3.34
C PRO A 66 -2.42 2.70 2.26
N CYS A 67 -2.10 2.85 0.97
CA CYS A 67 -2.96 2.41 -0.11
C CYS A 67 -3.02 0.87 -0.26
N PRO A 68 -1.87 0.14 -0.33
CA PRO A 68 -1.89 -1.31 -0.44
C PRO A 68 -1.92 -2.04 0.90
N TYR A 69 -1.38 -1.47 1.98
CA TYR A 69 -1.31 -2.14 3.28
C TYR A 69 -2.56 -1.88 4.10
N GLU A 70 -3.09 -2.95 4.68
CA GLU A 70 -4.33 -2.91 5.45
C GLU A 70 -4.07 -3.07 6.96
N VAL A 71 -2.95 -3.72 7.35
CA VAL A 71 -2.59 -3.97 8.74
C VAL A 71 -1.07 -3.84 8.94
N LEU A 72 -0.67 -3.32 10.09
CA LEU A 72 0.70 -3.38 10.62
C LEU A 72 0.70 -4.22 11.90
N TYR A 73 1.58 -5.21 11.97
CA TYR A 73 1.86 -5.98 13.18
C TYR A 73 3.24 -5.59 13.73
N LEU A 74 3.29 -5.21 15.00
CA LEU A 74 4.55 -5.02 15.73
C LEU A 74 4.77 -6.21 16.66
N VAL A 75 5.80 -6.99 16.39
CA VAL A 75 6.16 -8.18 17.16
C VAL A 75 7.30 -7.83 18.10
N GLU A 76 7.10 -8.04 19.40
CA GLU A 76 8.09 -7.84 20.44
C GLU A 76 8.49 -9.20 21.02
N PRO A 77 9.57 -9.82 20.50
CA PRO A 77 10.09 -11.10 21.01
C PRO A 77 10.82 -10.88 22.34
N GLY A 78 10.05 -10.56 23.39
CA GLY A 78 10.45 -10.56 24.79
C GLY A 78 9.99 -11.84 25.49
N SER A 79 9.93 -11.81 26.83
CA SER A 79 9.46 -12.96 27.64
C SER A 79 8.03 -13.39 27.30
N ASP A 80 7.18 -12.43 26.96
CA ASP A 80 5.74 -12.66 26.78
C ASP A 80 5.34 -12.72 25.29
N TYR A 81 6.32 -12.63 24.38
CA TYR A 81 6.15 -12.60 22.92
C TYR A 81 4.90 -11.81 22.47
N ARG A 82 4.96 -10.49 22.58
CA ARG A 82 3.80 -9.63 22.36
C ARG A 82 3.63 -9.28 20.89
N VAL A 83 2.43 -9.46 20.34
CA VAL A 83 2.06 -8.96 19.01
C VAL A 83 1.05 -7.83 19.17
N SER A 84 1.41 -6.62 18.74
CA SER A 84 0.50 -5.47 18.73
C SER A 84 -0.01 -5.25 17.31
N THR A 85 -1.33 -5.16 17.16
CA THR A 85 -1.98 -5.06 15.85
C THR A 85 -2.51 -3.65 15.62
N TYR A 86 -2.26 -3.14 14.42
CA TYR A 86 -2.69 -1.80 14.01
C TYR A 86 -3.41 -1.86 12.67
N ARG A 87 -4.65 -1.38 12.63
CA ARG A 87 -5.41 -1.18 11.40
C ARG A 87 -4.88 0.06 10.67
N VAL A 88 -4.55 -0.10 9.40
CA VAL A 88 -4.12 1.00 8.54
C VAL A 88 -5.35 1.66 7.91
N CYS A 89 -5.43 2.98 8.04
CA CYS A 89 -6.49 3.82 7.53
C CYS A 89 -5.92 4.76 6.48
N TRP A 90 -6.22 4.50 5.20
CA TRP A 90 -5.82 5.38 4.11
C TRP A 90 -6.72 6.61 4.05
N LEU A 91 -6.15 7.80 4.25
CA LEU A 91 -6.92 9.03 4.42
C LEU A 91 -7.21 9.78 3.10
N GLU A 92 -6.66 9.29 1.99
CA GLU A 92 -6.82 9.91 0.68
C GLU A 92 -7.91 9.25 -0.16
N TRP A 93 -8.47 9.99 -1.11
CA TRP A 93 -9.33 9.46 -2.17
C TRP A 93 -8.49 9.24 -3.42
N LEU A 94 -8.85 8.27 -4.27
CA LEU A 94 -8.08 7.78 -5.44
C LEU A 94 -7.65 8.87 -6.46
N GLU A 95 -8.10 10.11 -6.28
CA GLU A 95 -7.75 11.25 -7.12
C GLU A 95 -6.89 12.26 -6.35
N GLY A 96 -5.57 12.06 -6.37
CA GLY A 96 -4.61 13.00 -5.81
C GLY A 96 -3.16 12.52 -5.94
N ARG A 97 -2.22 13.45 -6.16
CA ARG A 97 -0.78 13.18 -6.14
C ARG A 97 -0.24 12.99 -4.70
N ASP A 98 -1.03 13.32 -3.68
CA ASP A 98 -0.68 13.26 -2.26
C ASP A 98 -1.12 11.94 -1.59
N GLY A 99 -0.98 10.81 -2.29
CA GLY A 99 -1.55 9.51 -1.87
C GLY A 99 -0.99 8.90 -0.57
N GLY A 100 -0.02 9.55 0.07
CA GLY A 100 0.73 9.03 1.21
C GLY A 100 0.11 9.27 2.59
N ARG A 101 -0.98 10.05 2.71
CA ARG A 101 -1.56 10.35 4.03
C ARG A 101 -2.28 9.14 4.61
N GLY A 102 -1.84 8.70 5.78
CA GLY A 102 -2.35 7.53 6.47
C GLY A 102 -2.51 7.74 7.97
N ALA A 103 -3.21 6.80 8.59
CA ALA A 103 -3.26 6.66 10.03
C ALA A 103 -3.19 5.19 10.44
N ILE A 104 -2.69 4.93 11.63
CA ILE A 104 -2.77 3.61 12.26
C ILE A 104 -3.63 3.67 13.53
N VAL A 105 -4.49 2.68 13.71
CA VAL A 105 -5.36 2.54 14.88
C VAL A 105 -5.05 1.21 15.56
N ALA A 106 -4.69 1.25 16.85
CA ALA A 106 -4.47 0.03 17.62
C ALA A 106 -5.77 -0.74 17.78
N VAL A 107 -5.74 -2.06 17.53
CA VAL A 107 -6.90 -2.93 17.62
C VAL A 107 -6.55 -4.19 18.40
N ASP A 108 -7.25 -4.41 19.50
CA ASP A 108 -6.95 -5.51 20.42
C ASP A 108 -7.50 -6.85 19.93
N ASP A 109 -8.61 -6.84 19.18
CA ASP A 109 -9.28 -8.04 18.71
C ASP A 109 -10.04 -7.83 17.38
N ALA A 110 -10.60 -8.92 16.85
CA ALA A 110 -11.36 -8.92 15.61
C ALA A 110 -12.64 -8.06 15.66
N ARG A 111 -13.24 -7.88 16.85
CA ARG A 111 -14.43 -7.05 17.02
C ARG A 111 -14.08 -5.57 16.97
N ALA A 112 -13.00 -5.16 17.63
CA ALA A 112 -12.45 -3.81 17.56
C ALA A 112 -12.04 -3.47 16.13
N ASP A 113 -11.35 -4.39 15.45
CA ASP A 113 -10.98 -4.23 14.04
C ASP A 113 -12.20 -4.03 13.14
N ARG A 114 -13.22 -4.89 13.27
CA ARG A 114 -14.44 -4.77 12.48
C ARG A 114 -15.14 -3.43 12.75
N ARG A 115 -15.20 -2.99 14.02
CA ARG A 115 -15.77 -1.69 14.40
C ARG A 115 -15.06 -0.54 13.68
N VAL A 116 -13.73 -0.47 13.79
CA VAL A 116 -12.90 0.56 13.16
C VAL A 116 -13.09 0.55 11.64
N ARG A 117 -13.02 -0.63 11.00
CA ARG A 117 -13.20 -0.76 9.55
C ARG A 117 -14.58 -0.27 9.08
N THR A 118 -15.64 -0.66 9.79
CA THR A 118 -17.00 -0.26 9.45
C THR A 118 -17.19 1.24 9.63
N TRP A 119 -16.77 1.79 10.76
CA TRP A 119 -16.85 3.23 11.04
C TRP A 119 -16.05 4.05 10.03
N PHE A 120 -14.80 3.66 9.78
CA PHE A 120 -13.91 4.39 8.89
C PHE A 120 -14.45 4.40 7.46
N ARG A 121 -14.90 3.24 6.97
CA ARG A 121 -15.49 3.13 5.64
C ARG A 121 -16.76 3.96 5.52
N ALA A 122 -17.66 3.88 6.48
CA ALA A 122 -18.91 4.65 6.46
C ALA A 122 -18.63 6.15 6.43
N THR A 123 -17.77 6.63 7.34
CA THR A 123 -17.39 8.05 7.44
C THR A 123 -16.73 8.54 6.15
N LYS A 124 -15.77 7.77 5.62
CA LYS A 124 -15.06 8.14 4.39
C LYS A 124 -15.96 8.15 3.16
N THR A 125 -16.92 7.22 3.06
CA THR A 125 -17.93 7.22 2.00
C THR A 125 -18.82 8.45 2.09
N THR A 126 -19.38 8.76 3.27
CA THR A 126 -20.21 9.95 3.46
C THR A 126 -19.45 11.24 3.14
N LEU A 127 -18.19 11.35 3.55
CA LEU A 127 -17.35 12.50 3.19
C LEU A 127 -17.09 12.59 1.68
N ALA A 128 -16.94 11.44 0.99
CA ALA A 128 -16.82 11.41 -0.46
C ALA A 128 -18.06 12.02 -1.13
N ASP A 129 -19.25 11.60 -0.69
CA ASP A 129 -20.53 12.09 -1.22
C ASP A 129 -20.67 13.61 -0.98
N VAL A 130 -20.33 14.08 0.23
CA VAL A 130 -20.38 15.51 0.60
C VAL A 130 -19.40 16.34 -0.23
N VAL A 131 -18.22 15.80 -0.54
CA VAL A 131 -17.24 16.42 -1.44
C VAL A 131 -17.76 16.46 -2.88
N GLU A 132 -18.35 15.36 -3.37
CA GLU A 132 -18.91 15.27 -4.72
C GLU A 132 -20.06 16.26 -4.93
N MET A 133 -20.91 16.45 -3.90
CA MET A 133 -21.95 17.48 -3.88
C MET A 133 -21.41 18.91 -3.77
N GLY A 134 -20.08 19.11 -3.62
CA GLY A 134 -19.44 20.42 -3.51
C GLY A 134 -19.68 21.14 -2.18
N VAL A 135 -20.25 20.44 -1.18
CA VAL A 135 -20.54 21.01 0.15
C VAL A 135 -19.26 21.20 0.96
N LEU A 136 -18.30 20.28 0.83
CA LEU A 136 -16.97 20.37 1.43
C LEU A 136 -15.87 20.26 0.39
N SER A 137 -14.74 20.93 0.63
CA SER A 137 -13.52 20.67 -0.13
C SER A 137 -12.90 19.33 0.31
N ARG A 138 -12.15 18.68 -0.60
CA ARG A 138 -11.35 17.48 -0.28
C ARG A 138 -10.42 17.70 0.90
N ARG A 139 -9.76 18.86 0.98
CA ARG A 139 -8.88 19.23 2.10
C ARG A 139 -9.65 19.27 3.42
N ALA A 140 -10.83 19.90 3.44
CA ALA A 140 -11.66 19.95 4.64
C ALA A 140 -12.16 18.56 5.07
N ALA A 141 -12.58 17.73 4.11
CA ALA A 141 -12.96 16.35 4.38
C ALA A 141 -11.80 15.52 4.96
N ARG A 142 -10.58 15.67 4.41
CA ARG A 142 -9.38 15.01 4.96
C ARG A 142 -9.06 15.48 6.36
N THR A 143 -9.04 16.79 6.62
CA THR A 143 -8.81 17.35 7.96
C THR A 143 -9.86 16.88 8.96
N TYR A 144 -11.13 16.80 8.55
CA TYR A 144 -12.17 16.22 9.37
C TYR A 144 -11.89 14.75 9.68
N LEU A 145 -11.57 13.93 8.67
CA LEU A 145 -11.28 12.51 8.87
C LEU A 145 -10.06 12.28 9.77
N GLU A 146 -8.99 13.07 9.61
CA GLU A 146 -7.81 13.07 10.48
C GLU A 146 -8.20 13.31 11.95
N ALA A 147 -8.98 14.37 12.21
CA ALA A 147 -9.44 14.69 13.56
C ALA A 147 -10.26 13.55 14.15
N ARG A 148 -11.22 12.99 13.40
CA ARG A 148 -12.07 11.90 13.91
C ARG A 148 -11.28 10.62 14.20
N VAL A 149 -10.29 10.27 13.36
CA VAL A 149 -9.43 9.11 13.61
C VAL A 149 -8.62 9.26 14.90
N CYS A 150 -8.09 10.45 15.16
CA CYS A 150 -7.36 10.71 16.40
C CYS A 150 -8.28 10.76 17.62
N GLU A 151 -9.41 11.45 17.54
CA GLU A 151 -10.30 11.72 18.68
C GLU A 151 -11.16 10.50 19.05
N ASP A 152 -11.70 9.76 18.09
CA ASP A 152 -12.60 8.63 18.38
C ASP A 152 -11.86 7.32 18.61
N GLU A 153 -10.85 7.07 17.77
CA GLU A 153 -10.21 5.76 17.70
C GLU A 153 -8.76 5.82 18.18
N GLY A 154 -8.29 6.96 18.71
CA GLY A 154 -6.93 7.12 19.24
C GLY A 154 -5.84 6.90 18.19
N GLY A 155 -6.15 7.16 16.92
CA GLY A 155 -5.26 6.89 15.80
C GLY A 155 -4.02 7.78 15.77
N THR A 156 -2.92 7.22 15.25
CA THR A 156 -1.66 7.94 14.99
C THR A 156 -1.57 8.27 13.50
N LEU A 157 -1.49 9.57 13.17
CA LEU A 157 -1.34 10.05 11.79
C LEU A 157 0.11 9.93 11.32
N TYR A 158 0.29 9.70 10.03
CA TYR A 158 1.61 9.71 9.38
C TYR A 158 1.49 10.08 7.89
N THR A 159 2.61 10.48 7.30
CA THR A 159 2.73 10.73 5.86
C THR A 159 3.77 9.76 5.28
N TYR A 160 3.32 8.86 4.41
CA TYR A 160 4.19 7.98 3.65
C TYR A 160 4.82 8.73 2.47
N GLY A 161 6.11 8.50 2.23
CA GLY A 161 6.90 9.17 1.18
C GLY A 161 7.47 10.53 1.58
N GLU A 162 7.24 10.97 2.83
CA GLU A 162 7.91 12.12 3.44
C GLU A 162 9.21 11.65 4.09
N THR A 163 10.14 11.16 3.26
CA THR A 163 11.53 10.93 3.67
C THR A 163 12.36 12.08 3.11
N ASP A 164 13.04 12.83 4.00
CA ASP A 164 14.16 13.68 3.60
C ASP A 164 15.03 12.87 2.65
N SER A 165 15.26 13.43 1.47
CA SER A 165 15.80 12.76 0.29
C SER A 165 17.23 12.27 0.50
N VAL A 166 17.42 11.17 1.21
CA VAL A 166 18.62 10.32 1.14
C VAL A 166 18.26 8.88 1.52
N ASP A 167 18.62 7.96 0.64
CA ASP A 167 18.67 6.51 0.80
C ASP A 167 17.43 5.68 0.39
N GLU A 168 17.61 5.06 -0.78
CA GLU A 168 17.00 3.85 -1.35
C GLU A 168 15.51 3.91 -1.69
N GLU A 169 15.24 3.94 -3.00
CA GLU A 169 13.92 3.85 -3.62
C GLU A 169 13.28 2.48 -3.32
N TYR A 170 12.45 2.43 -2.27
CA TYR A 170 11.54 1.32 -2.02
C TYR A 170 10.48 1.27 -3.14
N VAL A 171 10.49 0.20 -3.93
CA VAL A 171 9.45 -0.09 -4.93
C VAL A 171 8.36 -0.93 -4.27
N PRO A 172 7.13 -0.41 -4.06
CA PRO A 172 6.04 -1.18 -3.46
C PRO A 172 5.61 -2.36 -4.35
N PRO A 173 5.11 -3.47 -3.78
CA PRO A 173 4.60 -4.59 -4.57
C PRO A 173 3.37 -4.19 -5.40
N ASP A 174 3.61 -4.08 -6.71
CA ASP A 174 2.72 -3.83 -7.86
C ASP A 174 1.35 -3.16 -7.63
N ARG A 175 1.25 -1.93 -8.18
CA ARG A 175 0.00 -1.18 -8.45
C ARG A 175 -0.76 -1.66 -9.71
N ARG A 176 -0.29 -2.70 -10.42
CA ARG A 176 -0.86 -3.12 -11.72
C ARG A 176 -1.66 -4.41 -11.61
N GLY A 177 -2.97 -4.28 -11.41
CA GLY A 177 -3.88 -5.42 -11.36
C GLY A 177 -5.31 -5.08 -11.71
N ALA A 178 -5.56 -4.24 -12.73
CA ALA A 178 -6.83 -4.15 -13.44
C ALA A 178 -6.75 -3.12 -14.58
N VAL A 179 -6.41 -3.54 -15.81
CA VAL A 179 -7.20 -3.32 -17.04
C VAL A 179 -6.76 -4.33 -18.12
N HIS A 180 -7.69 -5.22 -18.45
CA HIS A 180 -7.97 -5.96 -19.70
C HIS A 180 -6.96 -6.13 -20.86
N ARG A 181 -6.90 -7.40 -21.33
CA ARG A 181 -6.65 -7.93 -22.72
C ARG A 181 -7.29 -7.04 -23.81
N ASP A 182 -6.88 -7.00 -25.08
CA ASP A 182 -6.31 -7.95 -26.06
C ASP A 182 -5.89 -7.04 -27.25
N SER A 183 -4.85 -7.26 -28.06
CA SER A 183 -4.93 -8.10 -29.26
C SER A 183 -3.60 -8.03 -30.03
N ARG A 184 -2.99 -9.20 -30.25
CA ARG A 184 -2.30 -9.66 -31.48
C ARG A 184 -1.94 -8.60 -32.56
N ARG A 185 -0.67 -8.57 -33.00
CA ARG A 185 -0.18 -9.35 -34.17
C ARG A 185 1.34 -9.23 -34.38
N ALA A 186 1.91 -10.37 -34.77
CA ALA A 186 3.15 -10.63 -35.51
C ALA A 186 4.03 -9.42 -35.90
N GLY A 187 5.34 -9.40 -35.65
CA GLY A 187 6.28 -10.48 -35.90
C GLY A 187 6.88 -10.29 -37.29
N THR A 188 8.04 -9.64 -37.39
CA THR A 188 8.84 -9.60 -38.62
C THR A 188 10.31 -9.84 -38.27
N ASN A 189 10.75 -11.04 -38.65
CA ASN A 189 12.15 -11.43 -38.70
C ASN A 189 12.88 -10.74 -39.86
N ALA A 190 14.18 -10.66 -39.67
CA ALA A 190 15.22 -10.11 -40.52
C ALA A 190 15.39 -10.78 -41.90
N ARG A 191 16.34 -10.19 -42.67
CA ARG A 191 16.89 -10.54 -44.00
C ARG A 191 16.07 -9.93 -45.15
N GLY A 192 16.65 -9.36 -46.20
CA GLY A 192 18.03 -9.24 -46.66
C GLY A 192 17.96 -8.90 -48.15
N ASP A 193 18.84 -7.99 -48.57
CA ASP A 193 19.45 -7.85 -49.90
C ASP A 193 18.69 -8.35 -51.16
N ARG A 194 18.40 -7.43 -52.10
CA ARG A 194 18.76 -7.52 -53.54
C ARG A 194 18.14 -6.39 -54.40
N ARG A 195 19.02 -5.77 -55.20
CA ARG A 195 18.94 -5.29 -56.60
C ARG A 195 17.58 -4.84 -57.21
N GLY A 196 17.61 -3.70 -57.92
CA GLY A 196 16.54 -3.07 -58.74
C GLY A 196 16.04 -3.90 -59.95
N PRO A 197 15.41 -3.31 -61.01
CA PRO A 197 15.56 -1.94 -61.53
C PRO A 197 14.25 -1.25 -62.02
N ASP A 198 14.43 -0.11 -62.69
CA ASP A 198 13.61 0.54 -63.74
C ASP A 198 12.36 1.38 -63.40
N GLU A 199 12.44 2.66 -63.82
CA GLU A 199 11.36 3.63 -64.03
C GLU A 199 10.43 3.19 -65.19
N PRO A 200 9.24 3.82 -65.34
CA PRO A 200 9.22 5.04 -66.16
C PRO A 200 8.31 6.16 -65.63
N GLU A 201 8.74 7.38 -65.89
CA GLU A 201 7.96 8.62 -65.86
C GLU A 201 6.77 8.56 -66.83
N PHE A 202 5.59 8.96 -66.35
CA PHE A 202 4.50 9.51 -67.15
C PHE A 202 3.82 10.57 -66.28
N ASP A 203 4.01 11.84 -66.63
CA ASP A 203 3.17 12.94 -66.12
C ASP A 203 2.49 13.63 -67.29
N ASP A 204 1.23 13.95 -67.06
CA ASP A 204 0.17 14.16 -68.02
C ASP A 204 0.19 15.60 -68.55
N SER A 205 0.11 15.75 -69.86
CA SER A 205 -0.24 17.01 -70.50
C SER A 205 -1.76 17.04 -70.70
N SER A 206 -2.44 18.01 -70.09
CA SER A 206 -3.74 18.49 -70.56
C SER A 206 -3.92 19.96 -70.19
N GLY A 207 -3.68 20.80 -71.20
CA GLY A 207 -4.43 22.03 -71.44
C GLY A 207 -5.48 21.76 -72.51
#